data_AF-A0A928EQB2-F1
#
_entry.id   AF-A0A928EQB2-F1
#
_cell.length_a   1.000
_cell.length_b   1.000
_cell.length_c   1.000
_cell.angle_alpha   90.00
_cell.angle_beta   90.00
_cell.angle_gamma   90.00
#
_symmetry.space_group_name_H-M   'P 1'
#
loop_
_entity.id
_entity.type
_entity.pdbx_description
1 polymer ?
#
loop_
_entity_poly.entity_id
_entity_poly.type
_entity_poly.pdbx_seq_one_letter_code
_entity_poly.pdbx_strand_id
1 'polypeptide(L)'
;MGFGLLFIGYFMAAFMSMSPIGGYLIRLVGYAMILFGALKLKRYNKDFRYLCMGALLMSAISFVIALSAIFDNITTVTLFSENVKNVIGHLERIGYVLFTFSMCLPIRSIAKETEVEKIAVASVRNFIFTAIYFILYLVAYIPLPFTNEYKAYFGTPVFVLYIVIIFMNLFMLFSCYAKICDESDVEMAQKPSRFAFVNRFREENERRRAEADARAAQKEREKRERRKNGR
;
A
#
# COMPACT_ATOMS: atom_id res chain seq x y z
N MET A 1 3.26 5.94 15.67
CA MET A 1 2.24 5.06 15.08
C MET A 1 2.86 4.11 14.05
N GLY A 2 2.38 2.87 13.91
CA GLY A 2 2.91 1.89 12.94
C GLY A 2 2.70 2.29 11.47
N PHE A 3 1.55 2.90 11.15
CA PHE A 3 1.25 3.38 9.79
C PHE A 3 2.13 4.54 9.32
N GLY A 4 2.62 5.40 10.23
CA GLY A 4 3.54 6.49 9.88
C GLY A 4 4.90 5.96 9.40
N LEU A 5 5.43 4.94 10.08
CA LEU A 5 6.66 4.26 9.66
C LEU A 5 6.50 3.56 8.31
N LEU A 6 5.33 2.96 8.07
CA LEU A 6 5.00 2.37 6.77
C LEU A 6 4.90 3.40 5.65
N PHE A 7 4.27 4.55 5.91
CA PHE A 7 4.19 5.65 4.95
C PHE A 7 5.58 6.19 4.59
N ILE A 8 6.40 6.54 5.59
CA ILE A 8 7.75 7.07 5.36
C ILE A 8 8.63 6.02 4.68
N GLY A 9 8.58 4.77 5.16
CA GLY A 9 9.35 3.68 4.57
C GLY A 9 8.95 3.41 3.12
N TYR A 10 7.66 3.41 2.79
CA TYR A 10 7.18 3.25 1.42
C TYR A 10 7.57 4.44 0.53
N PHE A 11 7.51 5.67 1.06
CA PHE A 11 7.98 6.86 0.34
C PHE A 11 9.47 6.77 0.00
N MET A 12 10.32 6.37 0.96
CA MET A 12 11.75 6.16 0.71
C MET A 12 11.99 5.00 -0.26
N ALA A 13 11.33 3.86 -0.06
CA ALA A 13 11.53 2.66 -0.86
C ALA A 13 11.05 2.80 -2.31
N ALA A 14 9.93 3.47 -2.55
CA ALA A 14 9.30 3.53 -3.87
C ALA A 14 9.56 4.85 -4.61
N PHE A 15 9.50 5.99 -3.92
CA PHE A 15 9.60 7.32 -4.57
C PHE A 15 11.04 7.82 -4.59
N MET A 16 11.72 7.84 -3.44
CA MET A 16 13.09 8.34 -3.36
C MET A 16 14.11 7.41 -4.03
N SER A 17 13.79 6.11 -4.17
CA SER A 17 14.64 5.16 -4.88
C SER A 17 14.67 5.35 -6.40
N MET A 18 13.83 6.23 -6.94
CA MET A 18 13.91 6.66 -8.35
C MET A 18 15.05 7.66 -8.59
N SER A 19 15.70 8.17 -7.53
CA SER A 19 16.86 9.06 -7.66
C SER A 19 18.07 8.32 -8.26
N PRO A 20 18.77 8.90 -9.25
CA PRO A 20 19.99 8.33 -9.83
C PRO A 20 21.14 8.17 -8.84
N ILE A 21 21.20 9.03 -7.81
CA ILE A 21 22.29 9.07 -6.83
C ILE A 21 21.80 8.46 -5.52
N GLY A 22 22.37 7.32 -5.14
CA GLY A 22 22.13 6.68 -3.83
C GLY A 22 20.75 6.02 -3.65
N GLY A 23 19.93 5.92 -4.70
CA GLY A 23 18.58 5.35 -4.64
C GLY A 23 18.53 3.93 -4.05
N TYR A 24 19.58 3.14 -4.24
CA TYR A 24 19.69 1.76 -3.73
C TYR A 24 19.81 1.69 -2.19
N LEU A 25 20.56 2.59 -1.57
CA LEU A 25 20.70 2.66 -0.10
C LEU A 25 19.42 3.18 0.55
N ILE A 26 18.83 4.22 -0.04
CA ILE A 26 17.56 4.79 0.42
C ILE A 26 16.45 3.73 0.37
N ARG A 27 16.49 2.85 -0.63
CA ARG A 27 15.57 1.72 -0.76
C ARG A 27 15.70 0.72 0.38
N LEU A 28 16.92 0.34 0.78
CA LEU A 28 17.16 -0.55 1.92
C LEU A 28 16.65 0.06 3.23
N VAL A 29 16.95 1.34 3.46
CA VAL A 29 16.42 2.08 4.63
C VAL A 29 14.89 2.10 4.61
N GLY A 30 14.28 2.34 3.44
CA GLY A 30 12.84 2.30 3.27
C GLY A 30 12.22 0.95 3.65
N TYR A 31 12.78 -0.16 3.17
CA TYR A 31 12.30 -1.50 3.53
C TYR A 31 12.50 -1.84 5.02
N ALA A 32 13.60 -1.39 5.63
CA ALA A 32 13.80 -1.54 7.07
C ALA A 32 12.71 -0.80 7.86
N MET A 33 12.38 0.44 7.48
CA MET A 33 11.30 1.20 8.11
C MET A 33 9.92 0.54 7.94
N ILE A 34 9.64 0.01 6.74
CA ILE A 34 8.42 -0.78 6.46
C ILE A 34 8.36 -2.00 7.38
N LEU A 35 9.47 -2.71 7.57
CA LEU A 35 9.54 -3.87 8.46
C LEU A 35 9.26 -3.50 9.92
N PHE A 36 9.88 -2.43 10.42
CA PHE A 36 9.59 -1.92 11.77
C PHE A 36 8.14 -1.48 11.94
N GLY A 37 7.57 -0.80 10.93
CA GLY A 37 6.16 -0.41 10.92
C GLY A 37 5.23 -1.63 10.93
N ALA A 38 5.50 -2.63 10.10
CA ALA A 38 4.74 -3.87 10.02
C ALA A 38 4.84 -4.71 11.31
N LEU A 39 6.02 -4.78 11.95
CA LEU A 39 6.19 -5.44 13.25
C LEU A 39 5.38 -4.77 14.36
N LYS A 40 5.27 -3.44 14.34
CA LYS A 40 4.42 -2.71 15.28
C LYS A 40 2.93 -2.98 15.01
N LEU A 41 2.52 -3.00 13.74
CA LEU A 41 1.12 -3.27 13.35
C LEU A 41 0.71 -4.74 13.52
N LYS A 42 1.66 -5.68 13.49
CA LYS A 42 1.42 -7.11 13.76
C LYS A 42 0.81 -7.37 15.13
N ARG A 43 0.98 -6.46 16.09
CA ARG A 43 0.36 -6.55 17.42
C ARG A 43 -1.17 -6.36 17.36
N TYR A 44 -1.65 -5.58 16.40
CA TYR A 44 -3.09 -5.30 16.23
C TYR A 44 -3.74 -6.29 15.28
N ASN A 45 -3.10 -6.61 14.15
CA ASN A 45 -3.63 -7.57 13.19
C ASN A 45 -2.54 -8.56 12.73
N LYS A 46 -2.84 -9.86 12.82
CA LYS A 46 -1.90 -10.94 12.50
C LYS A 46 -1.56 -11.01 11.00
N ASP A 47 -2.39 -10.43 10.13
CA ASP A 47 -2.21 -10.42 8.68
C ASP A 47 -0.97 -9.61 8.25
N PHE A 48 -0.47 -8.70 9.10
CA PHE A 48 0.79 -7.98 8.86
C PHE A 48 2.02 -8.89 8.81
N ARG A 49 1.91 -10.17 9.18
CA ARG A 49 2.98 -11.16 8.99
C ARG A 49 3.38 -11.29 7.51
N TYR A 50 2.40 -11.26 6.61
CA TYR A 50 2.68 -11.34 5.17
C TYR A 50 3.44 -10.10 4.69
N LEU A 51 3.10 -8.93 5.22
CA LEU A 51 3.84 -7.70 4.92
C LEU A 51 5.27 -7.75 5.45
N CYS A 52 5.51 -8.32 6.64
CA CYS A 52 6.87 -8.53 7.14
C CYS A 52 7.68 -9.46 6.23
N MET A 53 7.09 -10.58 5.79
CA MET A 53 7.76 -11.51 4.86
C MET A 53 8.06 -10.83 3.52
N GLY A 54 7.09 -10.07 2.97
CA GLY A 54 7.28 -9.30 1.75
C GLY A 54 8.38 -8.24 1.88
N ALA A 55 8.42 -7.52 3.00
CA ALA A 55 9.45 -6.51 3.27
C ALA A 55 10.85 -7.14 3.38
N LEU A 56 10.98 -8.31 4.03
CA LEU A 56 12.24 -9.06 4.11
C LEU A 56 12.71 -9.53 2.73
N LEU A 57 11.81 -10.12 1.93
CA LEU A 57 12.11 -10.56 0.57
C LEU A 57 12.58 -9.37 -0.29
N MET A 58 11.87 -8.26 -0.24
CA MET A 58 12.23 -7.06 -1.01
C MET A 58 13.53 -6.42 -0.52
N SER A 59 13.80 -6.46 0.79
CA SER A 59 15.08 -6.03 1.35
C SER A 59 16.23 -6.89 0.84
N ALA A 60 16.06 -8.21 0.78
CA ALA A 60 17.08 -9.12 0.26
C ALA A 60 17.36 -8.88 -1.23
N ILE A 61 16.32 -8.75 -2.05
CA ILE A 61 16.45 -8.44 -3.48
C ILE A 61 17.15 -7.08 -3.66
N SER A 62 16.72 -6.06 -2.91
CA SER A 62 17.31 -4.72 -2.99
C SER A 62 18.77 -4.68 -2.54
N PHE A 63 19.14 -5.53 -1.59
CA PHE A 63 20.53 -5.67 -1.14
C PHE A 63 21.42 -6.23 -2.25
N VAL A 64 20.96 -7.27 -2.95
CA VAL A 64 21.69 -7.84 -4.09
C VAL A 64 21.86 -6.81 -5.21
N ILE A 65 20.80 -6.05 -5.53
CA ILE A 65 20.85 -4.98 -6.53
C ILE A 65 21.83 -3.88 -6.10
N ALA A 66 21.76 -3.44 -4.85
CA ALA A 66 22.67 -2.43 -4.31
C ALA A 66 24.13 -2.89 -4.37
N LEU A 67 24.40 -4.16 -4.01
CA LEU A 67 25.74 -4.74 -4.04
C LEU A 67 26.28 -4.83 -5.47
N SER A 68 25.46 -5.28 -6.43
CA SER A 68 25.81 -5.24 -7.86
C SER A 68 26.17 -3.83 -8.31
N ALA A 69 25.31 -2.84 -8.00
CA ALA A 69 25.49 -1.47 -8.46
C ALA A 69 26.73 -0.81 -7.84
N ILE A 70 27.00 -1.04 -6.55
CA ILE A 70 28.19 -0.50 -5.88
C ILE A 70 29.46 -1.13 -6.49
N PHE A 71 29.46 -2.45 -6.70
CA PHE A 71 30.61 -3.13 -7.29
C PHE A 71 30.89 -2.64 -8.72
N ASP A 72 29.86 -2.56 -9.57
CA ASP A 72 29.99 -2.05 -10.94
C ASP A 72 30.51 -0.59 -11.01
N ASN A 73 30.27 0.22 -9.97
CA ASN A 73 30.79 1.60 -9.90
C ASN A 73 32.24 1.68 -9.40
N ILE A 74 32.72 0.69 -8.64
CA ILE A 74 34.06 0.69 -8.05
C ILE A 74 35.06 -0.05 -8.95
N THR A 75 34.61 -1.08 -9.67
CA THR A 75 35.47 -1.93 -10.49
C THR A 75 35.06 -1.91 -11.96
N THR A 76 36.04 -2.03 -12.87
CA THR A 76 35.80 -2.18 -14.31
C THR A 76 35.24 -3.57 -14.70
N VAL A 77 35.27 -4.52 -13.77
CA VAL A 77 34.70 -5.87 -13.94
C VAL A 77 33.28 -5.89 -13.36
N THR A 78 32.32 -6.35 -14.14
CA THR A 78 30.93 -6.48 -13.68
C THR A 78 30.76 -7.70 -12.78
N LEU A 79 30.11 -7.54 -11.62
CA LEU A 79 29.90 -8.65 -10.66
C LEU A 79 28.96 -9.73 -11.21
N PHE A 80 27.97 -9.32 -12.00
CA PHE A 80 26.98 -10.18 -12.64
C PHE A 80 26.94 -9.93 -14.15
N SER A 81 26.68 -10.98 -14.93
CA SER A 81 26.40 -10.83 -16.36
C SER A 81 25.06 -10.11 -16.58
N GLU A 82 24.87 -9.49 -17.74
CA GLU A 82 23.65 -8.75 -18.08
C GLU A 82 22.38 -9.62 -17.95
N ASN A 83 22.47 -10.89 -18.33
CA ASN A 83 21.37 -11.85 -18.18
C ASN A 83 20.95 -12.02 -16.71
N VAL A 84 21.91 -12.09 -15.79
CA VAL A 84 21.64 -12.22 -14.35
C VAL A 84 21.02 -10.94 -13.81
N LYS A 85 21.51 -9.76 -14.23
CA LYS A 85 20.94 -8.46 -13.85
C LYS A 85 19.48 -8.32 -14.32
N ASN A 86 19.18 -8.77 -15.54
CA ASN A 86 17.81 -8.79 -16.07
C ASN A 86 16.90 -9.69 -15.24
N VAL A 87 17.33 -10.92 -14.93
CA VAL A 87 16.57 -11.85 -14.09
C VAL A 87 16.30 -11.25 -12.70
N ILE A 88 17.29 -10.64 -12.06
CA ILE A 88 17.13 -9.96 -10.77
C ILE A 88 16.12 -8.80 -10.87
N GLY A 89 16.20 -8.00 -11.94
CA GLY A 89 15.21 -6.95 -12.21
C GLY A 89 13.79 -7.50 -12.38
N HIS A 90 13.62 -8.65 -13.03
CA HIS A 90 12.31 -9.30 -13.13
C HIS A 90 11.80 -9.81 -11.79
N LEU A 91 12.67 -10.41 -10.98
CA LEU A 91 12.35 -10.84 -9.62
C LEU A 91 11.94 -9.66 -8.73
N GLU A 92 12.60 -8.50 -8.87
CA GLU A 92 12.22 -7.28 -8.17
C GLU A 92 10.80 -6.83 -8.54
N ARG A 93 10.44 -6.85 -9.83
CA ARG A 93 9.09 -6.45 -10.29
C ARG A 93 8.01 -7.40 -9.80
N ILE A 94 8.25 -8.71 -9.86
CA ILE A 94 7.35 -9.73 -9.31
C ILE A 94 7.23 -9.55 -7.79
N GLY A 95 8.36 -9.37 -7.11
CA GLY A 95 8.43 -9.12 -5.67
C GLY A 95 7.66 -7.88 -5.26
N TYR A 96 7.73 -6.79 -6.03
CA TYR A 96 6.99 -5.55 -5.78
C TYR A 96 5.47 -5.75 -5.83
N VAL A 97 4.98 -6.56 -6.79
CA VAL A 97 3.54 -6.89 -6.89
C VAL A 97 3.10 -7.71 -5.68
N LEU A 98 3.85 -8.76 -5.34
CA LEU A 98 3.58 -9.58 -4.16
C LEU A 98 3.63 -8.75 -2.87
N PHE A 99 4.61 -7.85 -2.75
CA PHE A 99 4.73 -6.92 -1.65
C PHE A 99 3.50 -6.00 -1.55
N THR A 100 3.06 -5.41 -2.66
CA THR A 100 1.88 -4.55 -2.70
C THR A 100 0.62 -5.30 -2.32
N PHE A 101 0.47 -6.56 -2.75
CA PHE A 101 -0.64 -7.41 -2.34
C PHE A 101 -0.60 -7.72 -0.84
N SER A 102 0.58 -8.08 -0.32
CA SER A 102 0.82 -8.33 1.10
C SER A 102 0.59 -7.10 1.98
N MET A 103 0.65 -5.90 1.40
CA MET A 103 0.35 -4.63 2.05
C MET A 103 -1.16 -4.31 2.02
N CYS A 104 -1.81 -4.50 0.86
CA CYS A 104 -3.23 -4.20 0.69
C CYS A 104 -4.14 -5.09 1.55
N LEU A 105 -3.85 -6.39 1.65
CA LEU A 105 -4.67 -7.33 2.42
C LEU A 105 -4.85 -6.93 3.91
N PRO A 106 -3.78 -6.73 4.69
CA PRO A 106 -3.91 -6.34 6.09
C PRO A 106 -4.49 -4.92 6.26
N ILE A 107 -4.20 -3.99 5.34
CA ILE A 107 -4.80 -2.65 5.36
C ILE A 107 -6.32 -2.72 5.19
N ARG A 108 -6.82 -3.58 4.29
CA ARG A 108 -8.25 -3.79 4.10
C ARG A 108 -8.88 -4.44 5.33
N SER A 109 -8.18 -5.39 5.96
CA SER A 109 -8.61 -6.08 7.18
C SER A 109 -8.85 -5.06 8.31
N ILE A 110 -7.84 -4.24 8.63
CA ILE A 110 -7.97 -3.17 9.63
C ILE A 110 -9.01 -2.13 9.23
N ALA A 111 -9.04 -1.69 7.97
CA ALA A 111 -10.00 -0.67 7.54
C ALA A 111 -11.46 -1.10 7.68
N LYS A 112 -11.74 -2.41 7.58
CA LYS A 112 -13.05 -2.98 7.87
C LYS A 112 -13.34 -3.02 9.37
N GLU A 113 -12.36 -3.39 10.18
CA GLU A 113 -12.49 -3.42 11.65
C GLU A 113 -12.72 -2.02 12.23
N THR A 114 -12.10 -0.98 11.65
CA THR A 114 -12.24 0.41 12.10
C THR A 114 -13.35 1.19 11.37
N GLU A 115 -14.20 0.51 10.61
CA GLU A 115 -15.34 1.09 9.85
C GLU A 115 -14.97 2.24 8.89
N VAL A 116 -13.71 2.30 8.41
CA VAL A 116 -13.26 3.30 7.43
C VAL A 116 -13.38 2.73 6.02
N GLU A 117 -14.62 2.62 5.53
CA GLU A 117 -14.96 2.00 4.24
C GLU A 117 -14.17 2.59 3.05
N LYS A 118 -13.90 3.91 3.07
CA LYS A 118 -13.11 4.58 2.02
C LYS A 118 -11.70 3.99 1.86
N ILE A 119 -11.06 3.57 2.97
CA ILE A 119 -9.73 2.96 2.93
C ILE A 119 -9.82 1.51 2.43
N ALA A 120 -10.85 0.77 2.85
CA ALA A 120 -11.08 -0.59 2.37
C ALA A 120 -11.32 -0.63 0.85
N VAL A 121 -12.11 0.31 0.31
CA VAL A 121 -12.31 0.48 -1.14
C VAL A 121 -11.03 0.92 -1.84
N ALA A 122 -10.28 1.86 -1.26
CA ALA A 122 -9.00 2.31 -1.82
C ALA A 122 -7.99 1.15 -1.92
N SER A 123 -7.95 0.25 -0.94
CA SER A 123 -7.08 -0.92 -0.98
C SER A 123 -7.43 -1.89 -2.11
N VAL A 124 -8.73 -2.18 -2.33
CA VAL A 124 -9.17 -3.02 -3.45
C VAL A 124 -8.85 -2.35 -4.79
N ARG A 125 -9.08 -1.05 -4.91
CA ARG A 125 -8.73 -0.28 -6.10
C ARG A 125 -7.22 -0.38 -6.38
N ASN A 126 -6.38 -0.13 -5.39
CA ASN A 126 -4.92 -0.20 -5.55
C ASN A 126 -4.45 -1.63 -5.91
N PHE A 127 -5.11 -2.65 -5.36
CA PHE A 127 -4.89 -4.04 -5.73
C PHE A 127 -5.20 -4.29 -7.22
N ILE A 128 -6.34 -3.81 -7.71
CA ILE A 128 -6.75 -3.95 -9.13
C ILE A 128 -5.75 -3.23 -10.05
N PHE A 129 -5.37 -1.99 -9.76
CA PHE A 129 -4.39 -1.27 -10.58
C PHE A 129 -3.02 -1.97 -10.60
N THR A 130 -2.60 -2.53 -9.48
CA THR A 130 -1.36 -3.32 -9.40
C THR A 130 -1.46 -4.61 -10.23
N ALA A 131 -2.61 -5.28 -10.23
CA ALA A 131 -2.85 -6.45 -11.07
C ALA A 131 -2.83 -6.10 -12.56
N ILE A 132 -3.45 -4.98 -12.96
CA ILE A 132 -3.41 -4.47 -14.35
C ILE A 132 -1.96 -4.19 -14.76
N TYR A 133 -1.19 -3.50 -13.90
CA TYR A 133 0.24 -3.27 -14.14
C TYR A 133 1.01 -4.57 -14.34
N PHE A 134 0.75 -5.59 -13.51
CA PHE A 134 1.43 -6.88 -13.63
C PHE A 134 1.10 -7.58 -14.95
N ILE A 135 -0.15 -7.55 -15.40
CA ILE A 135 -0.56 -8.12 -16.69
C ILE A 135 0.14 -7.40 -17.85
N LEU A 136 0.14 -6.07 -17.86
CA LEU A 136 0.83 -5.28 -18.89
C LEU A 136 2.34 -5.57 -18.91
N TYR A 137 2.93 -5.71 -17.72
CA TYR A 137 4.33 -6.08 -17.58
C TYR A 137 4.63 -7.49 -18.13
N LEU A 138 3.77 -8.47 -17.88
CA LEU A 138 3.92 -9.83 -18.45
C LEU A 138 3.80 -9.82 -19.97
N VAL A 139 2.82 -9.08 -20.53
CA VAL A 139 2.66 -8.95 -21.99
C VAL A 139 3.91 -8.34 -22.63
N ALA A 140 4.58 -7.41 -21.95
CA ALA A 140 5.85 -6.84 -22.42
C ALA A 140 7.01 -7.84 -22.49
N TYR A 141 6.90 -8.98 -21.81
CA TYR A 141 8.00 -9.93 -21.62
C TYR A 141 7.79 -11.28 -22.30
N ILE A 142 6.55 -11.66 -22.62
CA ILE A 142 6.29 -12.85 -23.44
C ILE A 142 6.83 -12.56 -24.86
N PRO A 143 7.69 -13.42 -25.44
CA PRO A 143 8.26 -13.23 -26.76
C PRO A 143 7.18 -13.47 -27.84
N LEU A 144 6.29 -12.50 -27.99
CA LEU A 144 5.29 -12.44 -29.05
C LEU A 144 5.88 -11.71 -30.27
N PRO A 145 5.36 -11.95 -31.47
CA PRO A 145 5.82 -11.26 -32.69
C PRO A 145 5.74 -9.73 -32.57
N PHE A 146 4.86 -9.20 -31.72
CA PHE A 146 4.61 -7.75 -31.55
C PHE A 146 5.32 -7.14 -30.32
N THR A 147 6.21 -7.87 -29.63
CA THR A 147 6.75 -7.41 -28.34
C THR A 147 7.59 -6.13 -28.44
N ASN A 148 8.33 -5.96 -29.54
CA ASN A 148 9.17 -4.77 -29.74
C ASN A 148 8.34 -3.52 -30.00
N GLU A 149 7.28 -3.65 -30.81
CA GLU A 149 6.30 -2.59 -31.05
C GLU A 149 5.54 -2.26 -29.77
N TYR A 150 5.14 -3.28 -29.01
CA TYR A 150 4.50 -3.09 -27.70
C TYR A 150 5.39 -2.29 -26.75
N LYS A 151 6.68 -2.64 -26.61
CA LYS A 151 7.60 -1.89 -25.74
C LYS A 151 7.75 -0.44 -26.18
N ALA A 152 7.75 -0.15 -27.49
CA ALA A 152 7.85 1.20 -28.03
C ALA A 152 6.61 2.05 -27.71
N TYR A 153 5.40 1.51 -27.86
CA TYR A 153 4.16 2.26 -27.65
C TYR A 153 3.67 2.24 -26.19
N PHE A 154 3.84 1.12 -25.49
CA PHE A 154 3.30 0.91 -24.14
C PHE A 154 4.34 1.05 -23.02
N GLY A 155 5.63 1.17 -23.31
CA GLY A 155 6.67 1.35 -22.30
C GLY A 155 6.45 2.59 -21.41
N THR A 156 6.24 3.76 -22.03
CA THR A 156 5.98 5.01 -21.32
C THR A 156 4.64 4.97 -20.54
N PRO A 157 3.51 4.56 -21.13
CA PRO A 157 2.26 4.38 -20.39
C PRO A 157 2.38 3.45 -19.18
N VAL A 158 3.09 2.32 -19.30
CA VAL A 158 3.29 1.37 -18.19
C VAL A 158 4.13 1.98 -17.08
N PHE A 159 5.14 2.79 -17.42
CA PHE A 159 5.93 3.52 -16.44
C PHE A 159 5.11 4.59 -15.72
N VAL A 160 4.26 5.35 -16.44
CA VAL A 160 3.33 6.31 -15.83
C VAL A 160 2.35 5.61 -14.89
N LEU A 161 1.80 4.47 -15.31
CA LEU A 161 0.91 3.66 -14.47
C LEU A 161 1.62 3.22 -13.18
N TYR A 162 2.89 2.81 -13.26
CA TYR A 162 3.70 2.46 -12.09
C TYR A 162 3.83 3.64 -11.11
N ILE A 163 4.12 4.84 -11.61
CA ILE A 163 4.17 6.07 -10.78
C ILE A 163 2.81 6.35 -10.13
N VAL A 164 1.72 6.24 -10.88
CA VAL A 164 0.36 6.44 -10.35
C VAL A 164 0.06 5.46 -9.22
N ILE A 165 0.44 4.19 -9.36
CA ILE A 165 0.27 3.18 -8.30
C ILE A 165 1.05 3.55 -7.03
N ILE A 166 2.28 4.06 -7.17
CA ILE A 166 3.08 4.54 -6.02
C ILE A 166 2.33 5.64 -5.27
N PHE A 167 1.84 6.66 -5.99
CA PHE A 167 1.08 7.75 -5.37
C PHE A 167 -0.21 7.25 -4.73
N MET A 168 -0.95 6.36 -5.39
CA MET A 168 -2.18 5.77 -4.83
C MET A 168 -1.92 5.02 -3.53
N ASN A 169 -0.80 4.28 -3.44
CA ASN A 169 -0.38 3.60 -2.22
C ASN A 169 0.07 4.57 -1.14
N LEU A 170 0.81 5.63 -1.49
CA LEU A 170 1.19 6.69 -0.56
C LEU A 170 -0.03 7.39 0.05
N PHE A 171 -1.00 7.79 -0.78
CA PHE A 171 -2.24 8.41 -0.29
C PHE A 171 -3.06 7.48 0.59
N MET A 172 -3.07 6.18 0.26
CA MET A 172 -3.73 5.17 1.10
C MET A 172 -3.04 5.06 2.46
N LEU A 173 -1.71 4.89 2.49
CA LEU A 173 -0.93 4.81 3.73
C LEU A 173 -1.04 6.08 4.59
N PHE A 174 -0.99 7.25 3.96
CA PHE A 174 -1.23 8.53 4.62
C PHE A 174 -2.65 8.61 5.21
N SER A 175 -3.65 8.14 4.48
CA SER A 175 -5.03 8.09 4.97
C SER A 175 -5.18 7.12 6.15
N CYS A 176 -4.49 5.98 6.13
CA CYS A 176 -4.42 5.07 7.27
C CYS A 176 -3.79 5.76 8.48
N TYR A 177 -2.63 6.41 8.30
CA TYR A 177 -1.97 7.17 9.35
C TYR A 177 -2.87 8.27 9.95
N ALA A 178 -3.62 8.99 9.12
CA ALA A 178 -4.44 10.12 9.56
C ALA A 178 -5.80 9.72 10.19
N LYS A 179 -6.33 8.53 9.86
CA LYS A 179 -7.70 8.13 10.26
C LYS A 179 -7.75 6.93 11.19
N ILE A 180 -6.74 6.07 11.15
CA ILE A 180 -6.63 4.90 12.01
C ILE A 180 -5.68 5.30 13.13
N CYS A 181 -6.23 5.98 14.15
CA CYS A 181 -5.50 6.39 15.34
C CYS A 181 -5.29 5.21 16.30
N ASP A 182 -4.20 5.27 17.06
CA ASP A 182 -3.95 4.34 18.17
C ASP A 182 -4.96 4.61 19.30
N GLU A 183 -5.27 3.64 20.15
CA GLU A 183 -6.17 3.80 21.32
C GLU A 183 -5.69 4.86 22.33
N SER A 184 -4.46 5.38 22.17
CA SER A 184 -3.86 6.46 22.95
C SER A 184 -4.02 7.86 22.33
N ASP A 185 -4.54 7.97 21.10
CA ASP A 185 -4.69 9.22 20.33
C ASP A 185 -6.17 9.59 20.09
N VAL A 186 -7.04 9.27 21.05
CA VAL A 186 -8.51 9.37 20.93
C VAL A 186 -9.03 10.81 20.72
N GLU A 187 -8.19 11.84 20.94
CA GLU A 187 -8.61 13.24 20.88
C GLU A 187 -8.14 14.02 19.64
N MET A 188 -7.96 13.39 18.48
CA MET A 188 -7.85 14.17 17.24
C MET A 188 -9.22 14.42 16.61
N ALA A 189 -9.87 15.49 17.07
CA ALA A 189 -11.02 16.09 16.37
C ALA A 189 -10.67 16.31 14.89
N GLN A 190 -11.54 15.84 13.99
CA GLN A 190 -11.32 16.00 12.55
C GLN A 190 -11.18 17.48 12.21
N LYS A 191 -10.03 17.89 11.65
CA LYS A 191 -9.85 19.27 11.19
C LYS A 191 -10.91 19.62 10.12
N PRO A 192 -11.60 20.76 10.25
CA PRO A 192 -12.58 21.20 9.26
C PRO A 192 -11.88 21.42 7.91
N SER A 193 -12.52 20.98 6.83
CA SER A 193 -12.01 21.25 5.48
C SER A 193 -12.09 22.75 5.21
N ARG A 194 -11.13 23.28 4.45
CA ARG A 194 -11.19 24.68 3.96
C ARG A 194 -12.40 24.95 3.06
N PHE A 195 -12.98 23.90 2.48
CA PHE A 195 -14.13 24.01 1.59
C PHE A 195 -15.44 23.75 2.35
N ALA A 196 -16.27 24.79 2.49
CA ALA A 196 -17.54 24.74 3.22
C ALA A 196 -18.54 23.70 2.67
N PHE A 197 -18.45 23.36 1.39
CA PHE A 197 -19.26 22.30 0.77
C PHE A 197 -18.90 20.90 1.31
N VAL A 198 -17.60 20.63 1.53
CA VAL A 198 -17.12 19.36 2.08
C VAL A 198 -17.56 19.18 3.54
N ASN A 199 -17.63 20.27 4.30
CA ASN A 199 -18.12 20.25 5.67
C ASN A 199 -19.64 19.99 5.72
N ARG A 200 -20.43 20.65 4.86
CA ARG A 200 -21.89 20.38 4.75
C ARG A 200 -22.20 18.94 4.37
N PHE A 201 -21.48 18.38 3.39
CA PHE A 201 -21.64 16.98 2.99
C PHE A 201 -21.24 15.99 4.10
N ARG A 202 -20.29 16.37 4.96
CA ARG A 202 -19.89 15.57 6.12
C ARG A 202 -20.94 15.59 7.21
N GLU A 203 -21.42 16.78 7.59
CA GLU A 203 -22.49 16.94 8.57
C GLU A 203 -23.75 16.17 8.17
N GLU A 204 -24.11 16.21 6.89
CA GLU A 204 -25.28 15.47 6.40
C GLU A 204 -25.08 13.95 6.44
N ASN A 205 -23.87 13.46 6.15
CA ASN A 205 -23.55 12.03 6.27
C ASN A 205 -23.50 11.56 7.73
N GLU A 206 -22.96 12.38 8.64
CA GLU A 206 -22.96 12.08 10.09
C GLU A 206 -24.39 12.05 10.63
N ARG A 207 -25.25 12.99 10.21
CA ARG A 207 -26.67 12.99 10.57
C ARG A 207 -27.38 11.73 10.10
N ARG A 208 -27.15 11.32 8.84
CA ARG A 208 -27.73 10.09 8.27
C ARG A 208 -27.26 8.82 9.00
N ARG A 209 -26.00 8.77 9.42
CA ARG A 209 -25.45 7.66 10.22
C ARG A 209 -26.08 7.61 11.62
N ALA A 210 -26.12 8.74 12.31
CA ALA A 210 -26.76 8.85 13.61
C ALA A 210 -28.26 8.46 13.56
N GLU A 211 -28.98 8.88 12.51
CA GLU A 211 -30.37 8.48 12.28
C GLU A 211 -30.50 6.96 12.01
N ALA A 212 -29.56 6.35 11.27
CA ALA A 212 -29.55 4.91 11.02
C ALA A 212 -29.26 4.10 12.29
N ASP A 213 -28.31 4.55 13.11
CA ASP A 213 -27.93 3.91 14.37
C ASP A 213 -29.05 4.02 15.41
N ALA A 214 -29.71 5.18 15.50
CA ALA A 214 -30.88 5.37 16.35
C ALA A 214 -32.04 4.42 15.95
N ARG A 215 -32.29 4.27 14.64
CA ARG A 215 -33.31 3.34 14.12
C ARG A 215 -32.94 1.88 14.39
N ALA A 216 -31.66 1.52 14.28
CA ALA A 216 -31.19 0.17 14.61
C ALA A 216 -31.33 -0.14 16.11
N ALA A 217 -30.96 0.81 16.98
CA ALA A 217 -31.11 0.70 18.42
C ALA A 217 -32.59 0.60 18.86
N GLN A 218 -33.48 1.34 18.21
CA GLN A 218 -34.91 1.27 18.47
C GLN A 218 -35.50 -0.10 18.09
N LYS A 219 -35.12 -0.64 16.92
CA LYS A 219 -35.51 -2.00 16.51
C LYS A 219 -34.98 -3.09 17.44
N GLU A 220 -33.77 -2.92 17.99
CA GLU A 220 -33.21 -3.80 19.02
C GLU A 220 -34.03 -3.77 20.31
N ARG A 221 -34.41 -2.57 20.78
CA ARG A 221 -35.23 -2.41 21.99
C ARG A 221 -36.62 -3.04 21.81
N GLU A 222 -37.29 -2.80 20.69
CA GLU A 222 -38.59 -3.40 20.39
C GLU A 222 -38.52 -4.94 20.34
N LYS A 223 -37.45 -5.52 19.77
CA LYS A 223 -37.23 -6.97 19.78
C LYS A 223 -37.02 -7.52 21.20
N ARG A 224 -36.31 -6.79 22.07
CA ARG A 224 -36.11 -7.19 23.47
C ARG A 224 -37.39 -7.12 24.28
N GLU A 225 -38.23 -6.12 24.07
CA GLU A 225 -39.53 -5.99 24.72
C GLU A 225 -40.51 -7.06 24.26
N ARG A 226 -40.58 -7.35 22.95
CA ARG A 226 -41.39 -8.46 22.42
C ARG A 226 -40.96 -9.84 22.98
N ARG A 227 -39.66 -10.04 23.24
CA ARG A 227 -39.16 -11.26 23.89
C ARG A 227 -39.49 -11.35 25.38
N LYS A 228 -39.67 -10.22 26.07
CA LYS A 228 -40.07 -10.20 27.49
C LYS A 228 -41.57 -10.37 27.68
N ASN A 229 -42.39 -9.85 26.78
CA ASN A 229 -43.86 -9.94 26.86
C ASN A 229 -44.46 -11.20 26.20
N GLY A 230 -43.62 -12.05 25.59
CA GLY A 230 -44.03 -13.33 24.97
C GLY A 230 -43.86 -14.54 25.89
N ARG A 231 -43.87 -14.36 27.22
CA ARG A 231 -43.88 -15.42 28.23
C ARG A 231 -45.17 -15.33 29.04
#